data_AF-A0A558G9I6-F1
#
_entry.id   AF-A0A558G9I6-F1
#
_cell.length_a   1.000
_cell.length_b   1.000
_cell.length_c   1.000
_cell.angle_alpha   90.00
_cell.angle_beta   90.00
_cell.angle_gamma   90.00
#
_symmetry.space_group_name_H-M   'P 1'
#
loop_
_entity.id
_entity.type
_entity.pdbx_description
1 polymer ?
#
loop_
_entity_poly.entity_id
_entity_poly.type
_entity_poly.pdbx_seq_one_letter_code
_entity_poly.pdbx_strand_id
1 'polypeptide(L)'
;MGQPNIVLLLLDTARADHFGFNGYERNTTPNIDEITEQSIVYENSYSNSIWSLPAYASIFTGELPSEHLAIDWGKSIEKIP
;
A
#
# COMPACT_ATOMS: atom_id res chain seq x y z
N MET A 1 21.94 -17.16 -8.61
CA MET A 1 20.59 -16.57 -8.70
C MET A 1 20.75 -15.09 -8.96
N GLY A 2 20.11 -14.55 -10.01
CA GLY A 2 20.23 -13.12 -10.35
C GLY A 2 19.44 -12.24 -9.39
N GLN A 3 19.67 -10.93 -9.45
CA GLN A 3 18.87 -9.96 -8.71
C GLN A 3 17.45 -9.91 -9.29
N PRO A 4 16.40 -10.16 -8.48
CA PRO A 4 15.03 -10.12 -8.99
C PRO A 4 14.60 -8.68 -9.28
N ASN A 5 13.70 -8.53 -10.25
CA ASN A 5 12.96 -7.29 -10.43
C ASN A 5 11.88 -7.21 -9.34
N ILE A 6 11.67 -6.03 -8.78
CA ILE A 6 10.65 -5.78 -7.75
C ILE A 6 9.63 -4.80 -8.32
N VAL A 7 8.34 -5.16 -8.24
CA VAL A 7 7.22 -4.29 -8.63
C VAL A 7 6.41 -3.99 -7.39
N LEU A 8 6.30 -2.70 -7.02
CA LEU A 8 5.46 -2.22 -5.95
C LEU A 8 4.17 -1.64 -6.54
N LEU A 9 3.04 -2.33 -6.35
CA LEU A 9 1.72 -1.86 -6.77
C LEU A 9 0.99 -1.21 -5.58
N LEU A 10 0.70 0.08 -5.70
CA LEU A 10 -0.07 0.85 -4.70
C LEU A 10 -1.41 1.26 -5.30
N LEU A 11 -2.48 1.06 -4.54
CA LEU A 11 -3.85 1.40 -4.96
C LEU A 11 -4.40 2.47 -4.02
N ASP A 12 -4.80 3.61 -4.58
CA ASP A 12 -5.37 4.70 -3.80
C ASP A 12 -6.84 4.42 -3.48
N THR A 13 -7.25 4.70 -2.24
CA THR A 13 -8.63 4.52 -1.75
C THR A 13 -9.20 3.09 -1.83
N ALA A 14 -8.37 2.07 -2.07
CA ALA A 14 -8.83 0.69 -2.18
C ALA A 14 -9.20 0.11 -0.80
N ARG A 15 -10.44 -0.36 -0.66
CA ARG A 15 -10.89 -1.05 0.56
C ARG A 15 -10.59 -2.54 0.47
N ALA A 16 -10.03 -3.11 1.52
CA ALA A 16 -9.70 -4.54 1.57
C ALA A 16 -10.92 -5.45 1.35
N ASP A 17 -12.12 -5.06 1.78
CA ASP A 17 -13.36 -5.83 1.62
C ASP A 17 -14.00 -5.69 0.22
N HIS A 18 -13.36 -4.97 -0.71
CA HIS A 18 -13.81 -4.81 -2.10
C HIS A 18 -12.95 -5.61 -3.10
N PHE A 19 -12.20 -6.60 -2.61
CA PHE A 19 -11.44 -7.54 -3.43
C PHE A 19 -12.11 -8.91 -3.42
N GLY A 20 -12.17 -9.56 -4.58
CA GLY A 20 -12.82 -10.87 -4.75
C GLY A 20 -12.20 -11.95 -3.87
N PHE A 21 -10.87 -11.99 -3.77
CA PHE A 21 -10.15 -12.92 -2.87
C PHE A 21 -10.52 -12.73 -1.39
N ASN A 22 -11.04 -11.56 -1.02
CA ASN A 22 -11.47 -11.21 0.33
C ASN A 22 -13.01 -11.19 0.48
N GLY A 23 -13.72 -11.91 -0.41
CA GLY A 23 -15.16 -12.15 -0.30
C GLY A 23 -16.07 -11.10 -0.96
N TYR A 24 -15.53 -10.18 -1.76
CA TYR A 24 -16.36 -9.21 -2.48
C TYR A 24 -17.15 -9.85 -3.62
N GLU A 25 -18.47 -9.62 -3.66
CA GLU A 25 -19.38 -10.31 -4.59
C GLU A 25 -19.23 -9.86 -6.06
N ARG A 26 -18.73 -8.65 -6.30
CA ARG A 26 -18.58 -8.12 -7.67
C ARG A 26 -17.22 -8.51 -8.23
N ASN A 27 -17.21 -8.97 -9.48
CA ASN A 27 -15.98 -9.32 -10.19
C ASN A 27 -15.22 -8.07 -10.68
N THR A 28 -14.65 -7.29 -9.74
CA THR A 28 -13.92 -6.04 -10.04
C THR A 28 -12.41 -6.19 -9.99
N THR A 29 -11.88 -7.29 -9.44
CA THR A 29 -10.45 -7.51 -9.21
C THR A 29 -9.89 -8.84 -9.74
N PRO A 30 -10.38 -9.42 -10.86
CA PRO A 30 -10.04 -10.80 -11.25
C PRO A 30 -8.54 -11.06 -11.38
N ASN A 31 -7.77 -10.10 -11.91
CA ASN A 31 -6.32 -10.27 -12.07
C ASN A 31 -5.58 -10.26 -10.72
N ILE A 32 -6.07 -9.50 -9.74
CA ILE A 32 -5.48 -9.46 -8.40
C ILE A 32 -5.83 -10.75 -7.66
N ASP A 33 -7.08 -11.21 -7.82
CA ASP A 33 -7.55 -12.46 -7.22
C ASP A 33 -6.72 -13.66 -7.73
N GLU A 34 -6.44 -13.74 -9.04
CA GLU A 34 -5.57 -14.78 -9.61
C GLU A 34 -4.13 -14.74 -9.03
N ILE A 35 -3.55 -13.55 -8.87
CA ILE A 35 -2.21 -13.40 -8.27
C ILE A 35 -2.19 -13.95 -6.84
N THR A 36 -3.28 -13.84 -6.10
CA THR A 36 -3.32 -14.28 -4.69
C THR A 36 -3.20 -15.79 -4.52
N GLU A 37 -3.57 -16.59 -5.53
CA GLU A 37 -3.47 -18.06 -5.50
C GLU A 37 -2.02 -18.57 -5.34
N GLN A 38 -1.04 -17.76 -5.73
CA GLN A 38 0.39 -18.08 -5.67
C GLN A 38 1.16 -17.12 -4.74
N SER A 39 0.44 -16.37 -3.90
CA SER A 39 1.02 -15.33 -3.05
C SER A 39 0.79 -15.61 -1.56
N ILE A 40 1.53 -14.88 -0.72
CA ILE A 40 1.23 -14.79 0.71
C ILE A 40 0.31 -13.58 0.92
N VAL A 41 -0.86 -13.80 1.53
CA VAL A 41 -1.83 -12.75 1.85
C VAL A 41 -1.73 -12.39 3.34
N TYR A 42 -1.62 -11.09 3.62
CA TYR A 42 -1.61 -10.57 5.00
C TYR A 42 -3.01 -10.06 5.36
N GLU A 43 -3.73 -10.80 6.20
CA GLU A 43 -5.09 -10.43 6.65
C GLU A 43 -5.13 -9.23 7.60
N ASN A 44 -4.01 -8.95 8.28
CA ASN A 44 -3.88 -7.90 9.28
C ASN A 44 -2.84 -6.85 8.85
N SER A 45 -3.09 -6.21 7.69
CA SER A 45 -2.28 -5.10 7.18
C SER A 45 -2.96 -3.76 7.47
N TYR A 46 -2.28 -2.89 8.21
CA TYR A 46 -2.81 -1.59 8.61
C TYR A 46 -2.01 -0.45 7.97
N SER A 47 -2.71 0.55 7.45
CA SER A 47 -2.07 1.78 6.97
C SER A 47 -1.53 2.59 8.14
N ASN A 48 -0.34 3.17 7.99
CA ASN A 48 0.25 4.08 8.98
C ASN A 48 -0.47 5.44 9.03
N SER A 49 -1.35 5.74 8.08
CA SER A 49 -2.16 6.96 8.08
C SER A 49 -3.49 6.80 7.34
N ILE A 50 -4.39 7.76 7.58
CA ILE A 50 -5.76 7.76 7.03
C ILE A 50 -5.88 8.41 5.64
N TRP A 51 -4.79 8.91 5.07
CA TRP A 51 -4.78 9.63 3.79
C TRP A 51 -3.43 9.49 3.07
N SER A 52 -3.44 9.76 1.77
CA SER A 52 -2.46 9.24 0.81
C SER A 52 -1.02 9.71 1.06
N LEU A 53 -0.79 11.00 1.34
CA LEU A 53 0.57 11.56 1.50
C LEU A 53 1.38 10.84 2.60
N PRO A 54 0.97 10.86 3.87
CA PRO A 54 1.72 10.17 4.92
C PRO A 54 1.70 8.65 4.78
N ALA A 55 0.60 8.05 4.32
CA ALA A 55 0.53 6.60 4.15
C ALA A 55 1.57 6.10 3.14
N TYR A 56 1.71 6.78 2.00
CA TYR A 56 2.66 6.39 0.96
C TYR A 56 4.09 6.76 1.35
N ALA A 57 4.30 7.91 2.00
CA ALA A 57 5.60 8.29 2.54
C ALA A 57 6.18 7.18 3.43
N SER A 58 5.39 6.64 4.36
CA SER A 58 5.83 5.55 5.23
C SER A 58 6.25 4.28 4.45
N ILE A 59 5.61 3.99 3.30
CA ILE A 59 5.99 2.83 2.46
C ILE A 59 7.36 3.04 1.81
N PHE A 60 7.66 4.27 1.37
CA PHE A 60 8.93 4.57 0.69
C PHE A 60 10.10 4.80 1.64
N THR A 61 9.87 5.32 2.83
CA THR A 61 10.93 5.60 3.81
C THR A 61 11.14 4.46 4.80
N GLY A 62 10.12 3.63 5.05
CA GLY A 62 10.12 2.65 6.13
C GLY A 62 9.94 3.26 7.52
N GLU A 63 9.50 4.52 7.60
CA GLU A 63 9.35 5.27 8.84
C GLU A 63 7.87 5.58 9.15
N LEU A 64 7.55 5.90 10.41
CA LEU A 64 6.22 6.35 10.81
C LEU A 64 5.99 7.83 10.45
N PRO A 65 4.74 8.30 10.32
CA PRO A 65 4.44 9.71 10.07
C PRO A 65 5.00 10.71 11.09
N SER A 66 5.27 10.27 12.32
CA SER A 66 5.94 11.08 13.34
C SER A 66 7.41 11.36 13.02
N GLU A 67 8.06 10.47 12.27
CA GLU A 67 9.48 10.55 11.93
C GLU A 67 9.67 11.25 10.57
N HIS A 68 8.95 10.79 9.54
CA HIS A 68 9.14 11.31 8.19
C HIS A 68 8.34 12.60 7.92
N LEU A 69 7.58 13.14 8.87
CA LEU A 69 6.89 14.46 8.89
C LEU A 69 6.07 14.92 7.64
N ALA A 70 5.86 14.06 6.65
CA ALA A 70 5.06 14.31 5.45
C ALA A 70 3.55 14.22 5.77
N ILE A 71 3.09 15.14 6.61
CA ILE A 71 1.74 15.19 7.20
C ILE A 71 0.96 16.44 6.81
N ASP A 72 1.48 17.23 5.87
CA ASP A 72 0.88 18.47 5.39
C ASP A 72 1.28 18.69 3.93
N TRP A 73 0.39 19.26 3.12
CA TRP A 73 0.62 19.56 1.71
C TRP A 73 1.80 20.52 1.47
N GLY A 74 2.14 21.34 2.47
CA GLY A 74 3.33 22.20 2.43
C GLY A 74 4.66 21.48 2.69
N LYS A 75 4.61 20.22 3.15
CA LYS A 75 5.78 19.43 3.53
C LYS A 75 6.02 18.33 2.50
N SER A 76 7.10 18.49 1.71
CA SER A 76 7.61 17.44 0.83
C SER A 76 8.55 16.51 1.62
N ILE A 77 8.55 15.22 1.29
CA ILE A 77 9.51 14.23 1.81
C ILE A 77 10.96 14.69 1.53
N GLU A 78 11.19 15.39 0.42
CA GLU A 78 12.52 15.92 0.06
C GLU A 78 13.01 17.05 0.99
N LYS A 79 12.12 17.65 1.78
CA LYS A 79 12.43 18.78 2.68
C LYS A 79 12.65 18.36 4.12
N ILE A 80 12.85 17.07 4.35
CA ILE A 80 12.92 16.45 5.66
C ILE A 80 14.34 15.90 5.76
N PRO A 81 15.12 16.38 6.76
CA PRO A 81 16.57 16.19 6.81
C PRO A 81 17.01 14.73 6.85
#